data_AF-A0A238W9C1-F1
#
_entry.id   AF-A0A238W9C1-F1
#
_cell.length_a   1.000
_cell.length_b   1.000
_cell.length_c   1.000
_cell.angle_alpha   90.00
_cell.angle_beta   90.00
_cell.angle_gamma   90.00
#
_symmetry.space_group_name_H-M   'P 1'
#
loop_
_entity.id
_entity.type
_entity.pdbx_description
1 polymer ?
#
loop_
_entity_poly.entity_id
_entity_poly.type
_entity_poly.pdbx_seq_one_letter_code
_entity_poly.pdbx_strand_id
1 'polypeptide(L)'
;MKPKLIAFFALGLGFLTLSWGIVGHERINKAAVMALPQSIQVFFYNHIDFITQEASVPDIRKYALNYKDENPRHYFDMENFGTKDSFPKTLEEAKKKYDAKFLNDNGILPWYIEDMMAKLTKAFKEKNRAEILFLAADLGHYIGDAHMPLHTSANHDGQLSDQKGIHSLWESRLPELFAKNYRLNVPQAVYYEDVHKATWDMINDTHSLAASLLAIDKKLRTSTPESKVFVVDAEGKVVKTKYNTAKFSDEYAAKLNKDLNGMVESQMKKAIAATASFWYTAWVNAGKPDLSKLDSYELTQRNNQALKDDQKLFQQGYLFGMQNQND
;
A
#
# COMPACT_ATOMS: atom_id res chain seq x y z
N MET A 1 56.75 -10.99 5.54
CA MET A 1 55.79 -9.87 5.46
C MET A 1 54.54 -10.37 4.74
N LYS A 2 53.44 -10.63 5.47
CA LYS A 2 52.16 -11.06 4.91
C LYS A 2 51.20 -9.86 4.93
N PRO A 3 50.54 -9.48 3.83
CA PRO A 3 49.52 -8.46 3.88
C PRO A 3 48.24 -9.01 4.50
N LYS A 4 47.57 -8.12 5.23
CA LYS A 4 46.52 -8.33 6.22
C LYS A 4 45.18 -8.70 5.57
N LEU A 5 44.34 -9.36 6.37
CA LEU A 5 42.89 -9.48 6.19
C LEU A 5 42.27 -8.15 5.77
N ILE A 6 41.38 -8.21 4.78
CA ILE A 6 40.18 -7.37 4.75
C ILE A 6 39.01 -8.32 4.49
N ALA A 7 38.20 -8.51 5.52
CA ALA A 7 36.86 -9.08 5.43
C ALA A 7 35.85 -7.93 5.55
N PHE A 8 34.62 -8.24 5.11
CA PHE A 8 33.36 -7.50 5.23
C PHE A 8 33.07 -6.46 4.11
N PHE A 9 31.87 -6.35 3.56
CA PHE A 9 30.52 -6.81 3.93
C PHE A 9 29.76 -7.01 2.61
N ALA A 10 29.11 -8.16 2.39
CA ALA A 10 28.17 -8.32 1.28
C ALA A 10 26.78 -8.68 1.83
N LEU A 11 25.86 -7.74 1.62
CA LEU A 11 24.41 -7.92 1.45
C LEU A 11 23.68 -8.76 2.51
N GLY A 12 23.28 -8.06 3.58
CA GLY A 12 22.04 -8.36 4.29
C GLY A 12 21.03 -7.25 4.05
N LEU A 13 20.45 -7.16 2.85
CA LEU A 13 19.24 -6.36 2.62
C LEU A 13 18.07 -7.13 3.27
N GLY A 14 17.92 -6.92 4.57
CA GLY A 14 16.84 -7.53 5.35
C GLY A 14 15.51 -6.87 5.00
N PHE A 15 14.55 -7.68 4.53
CA PHE A 15 13.14 -7.31 4.34
C PHE A 15 12.61 -6.53 5.55
N LEU A 16 12.43 -5.23 5.40
CA LEU A 16 11.66 -4.41 6.32
C LEU A 16 10.20 -4.67 5.97
N THR A 17 9.38 -5.19 6.88
CA THR A 17 7.93 -5.15 6.68
C THR A 17 7.47 -3.75 7.08
N LEU A 18 6.78 -3.17 6.13
CA LEU A 18 6.44 -1.81 5.89
C LEU A 18 4.90 -1.84 5.86
N SER A 19 4.21 -0.81 6.34
CA SER A 19 2.76 -0.66 6.23
C SER A 19 2.28 -1.12 4.82
N TRP A 20 1.25 -1.98 4.76
CA TRP A 20 1.17 -3.15 3.84
C TRP A 20 2.53 -3.83 3.62
N GLY A 21 2.74 -5.02 4.21
CA GLY A 21 4.02 -5.72 4.06
C GLY A 21 4.41 -5.78 2.59
N ILE A 22 5.62 -5.32 2.20
CA ILE A 22 6.16 -5.10 0.84
C ILE A 22 5.32 -5.69 -0.32
N VAL A 23 5.01 -6.98 -0.24
CA VAL A 23 4.09 -7.71 -1.11
C VAL A 23 2.79 -6.95 -1.44
N GLY A 24 2.07 -6.40 -0.46
CA GLY A 24 0.80 -5.71 -0.67
C GLY A 24 0.94 -4.51 -1.61
N HIS A 25 1.83 -3.57 -1.27
CA HIS A 25 2.08 -2.38 -2.10
C HIS A 25 2.63 -2.72 -3.48
N GLU A 26 3.60 -3.63 -3.57
CA GLU A 26 4.13 -4.09 -4.86
C GLU A 26 3.02 -4.61 -5.76
N ARG A 27 2.13 -5.47 -5.23
CA ARG A 27 1.05 -6.07 -6.00
C ARG A 27 -0.01 -5.05 -6.39
N ILE A 28 -0.32 -4.09 -5.51
CA ILE A 28 -1.25 -2.99 -5.81
C ILE A 28 -0.70 -2.14 -6.96
N ASN A 29 0.53 -1.66 -6.86
CA ASN A 29 1.14 -0.80 -7.87
C ASN A 29 1.34 -1.52 -9.20
N LYS A 30 1.83 -2.77 -9.18
CA LYS A 30 1.98 -3.60 -10.40
C LYS A 30 0.65 -3.79 -11.12
N ALA A 31 -0.41 -4.13 -10.38
CA ALA A 31 -1.74 -4.31 -10.96
C ALA A 31 -2.36 -3.00 -11.44
N ALA A 32 -2.09 -1.87 -10.77
CA ALA A 32 -2.61 -0.57 -11.16
C ALA A 32 -2.09 -0.15 -12.55
N VAL A 33 -0.84 -0.49 -12.89
CA VAL A 33 -0.31 -0.30 -14.25
C VAL A 33 -1.16 -1.05 -15.29
N MET A 34 -1.61 -2.26 -14.98
CA MET A 34 -2.43 -3.08 -15.89
C MET A 34 -3.88 -2.60 -16.01
N ALA A 35 -4.34 -1.78 -15.07
CA ALA A 35 -5.66 -1.16 -15.09
C ALA A 35 -5.68 0.21 -15.80
N LEU A 36 -4.53 0.74 -16.22
CA LEU A 36 -4.47 2.03 -16.93
C LEU A 36 -5.03 1.95 -18.37
N PRO A 37 -5.57 3.04 -18.92
CA PRO A 37 -5.89 3.13 -20.34
C PRO A 37 -4.63 3.03 -21.21
N GLN A 38 -4.75 2.47 -22.42
CA GLN A 38 -3.63 2.20 -23.32
C GLN A 38 -2.72 3.42 -23.56
N SER A 39 -3.29 4.63 -23.60
CA SER A 39 -2.56 5.88 -23.87
C SER A 39 -1.50 6.23 -22.83
N ILE A 40 -1.63 5.73 -21.59
CA ILE A 40 -0.69 5.95 -20.49
C ILE A 40 -0.09 4.64 -19.98
N GLN A 41 -0.79 3.52 -20.16
CA GLN A 41 -0.32 2.19 -19.75
C GLN A 41 1.04 1.83 -20.34
N VAL A 42 1.28 2.11 -21.63
CA VAL A 42 2.56 1.76 -22.28
C VAL A 42 3.75 2.40 -21.56
N PHE A 43 3.63 3.69 -21.22
CA PHE A 43 4.66 4.41 -20.47
C PHE A 43 4.88 3.78 -19.09
N PHE A 44 3.83 3.53 -18.32
CA PHE A 44 3.97 2.91 -17.00
C PHE A 44 4.51 1.48 -17.07
N TYR A 45 4.08 0.70 -18.07
CA TYR A 45 4.51 -0.68 -18.24
C TYR A 45 6.01 -0.76 -18.58
N ASN A 46 6.53 0.20 -19.34
CA ASN A 46 7.97 0.30 -19.58
C ASN A 46 8.81 0.43 -18.30
N HIS A 47 8.21 0.89 -17.21
CA HIS A 47 8.84 1.10 -15.91
C HIS A 47 8.15 0.30 -14.79
N ILE A 48 7.41 -0.77 -15.12
CA ILE A 48 6.58 -1.49 -14.15
C ILE A 48 7.38 -2.04 -12.97
N ASP A 49 8.62 -2.46 -13.19
CA ASP A 49 9.52 -2.96 -12.13
C ASP A 49 9.88 -1.84 -11.15
N PHE A 50 10.21 -0.66 -11.67
CA PHE A 50 10.47 0.52 -10.86
C PHE A 50 9.23 0.88 -10.04
N ILE A 51 8.05 1.00 -10.69
CA ILE A 51 6.78 1.31 -10.02
C ILE A 51 6.42 0.29 -8.94
N THR A 52 6.76 -0.99 -9.16
CA THR A 52 6.52 -2.08 -8.23
C THR A 52 7.44 -1.98 -7.02
N GLN A 53 8.77 -1.90 -7.23
CA GLN A 53 9.75 -1.89 -6.15
C GLN A 53 9.68 -0.59 -5.33
N GLU A 54 9.50 0.54 -6.01
CA GLU A 54 9.41 1.85 -5.38
C GLU A 54 8.15 1.99 -4.50
N ALA A 55 7.14 1.14 -4.69
CA ALA A 55 5.90 1.12 -3.90
C ALA A 55 6.15 0.91 -2.40
N SER A 56 7.31 0.39 -1.99
CA SER A 56 7.66 0.20 -0.57
C SER A 56 8.54 1.31 0.00
N VAL A 57 9.01 2.26 -0.81
CA VAL A 57 10.00 3.26 -0.38
C VAL A 57 9.49 4.23 0.69
N PRO A 58 8.25 4.76 0.66
CA PRO A 58 7.74 5.63 1.72
C PRO A 58 7.99 5.06 3.12
N ASP A 59 7.77 3.78 3.23
CA ASP A 59 7.93 3.04 4.44
C ASP A 59 9.41 2.76 4.80
N ILE A 60 10.28 2.54 3.79
CA ILE A 60 11.73 2.56 4.02
C ILE A 60 12.16 3.92 4.59
N ARG A 61 11.59 5.04 4.12
CA ARG A 61 11.89 6.38 4.67
C ARG A 61 11.47 6.49 6.14
N LYS A 62 10.33 5.91 6.50
CA LYS A 62 9.82 5.83 7.88
C LYS A 62 10.76 5.02 8.79
N TYR A 63 11.08 3.76 8.44
CA TYR A 63 11.78 2.86 9.35
C TYR A 63 13.31 2.87 9.22
N ALA A 64 13.86 2.98 8.00
CA ALA A 64 15.30 2.91 7.78
C ALA A 64 15.99 4.27 7.87
N LEU A 65 15.33 5.32 7.35
CA LEU A 65 15.89 6.68 7.35
C LEU A 65 15.44 7.52 8.55
N ASN A 66 14.49 7.00 9.35
CA ASN A 66 13.92 7.68 10.52
C ASN A 66 13.46 9.12 10.20
N TYR A 67 12.89 9.30 9.01
CA TYR A 67 12.39 10.60 8.59
C TYR A 67 11.08 10.87 9.34
N LYS A 68 11.16 11.67 10.41
CA LYS A 68 10.06 11.86 11.37
C LYS A 68 8.77 12.37 10.71
N ASP A 69 8.90 13.20 9.69
CA ASP A 69 7.74 13.76 8.98
C ASP A 69 7.04 12.73 8.10
N GLU A 70 7.64 11.56 7.86
CA GLU A 70 7.07 10.49 7.05
C GLU A 70 5.97 9.74 7.80
N ASN A 71 6.21 9.42 9.08
CA ASN A 71 5.31 8.59 9.86
C ASN A 71 3.83 9.01 9.79
N PRO A 72 3.45 10.28 10.04
CA PRO A 72 2.04 10.68 10.00
C PRO A 72 1.41 10.62 8.59
N ARG A 73 2.17 10.39 7.52
CA ARG A 73 1.62 10.35 6.16
C ARG A 73 0.94 9.03 5.81
N HIS A 74 1.13 7.99 6.62
CA HIS A 74 0.63 6.63 6.37
C HIS A 74 -0.74 6.34 6.97
N TYR A 75 -1.29 7.23 7.79
CA TYR A 75 -2.53 6.94 8.51
C TYR A 75 -3.34 8.19 8.82
N PHE A 76 -4.56 7.98 9.28
CA PHE A 76 -5.47 8.99 9.79
C PHE A 76 -6.38 8.35 10.85
N ASP A 77 -6.10 8.60 12.11
CA ASP A 77 -6.84 8.05 13.25
C ASP A 77 -8.19 8.76 13.41
N MET A 78 -9.14 8.37 12.55
CA MET A 78 -10.39 9.09 12.29
C MET A 78 -11.16 9.45 13.56
N GLU A 79 -11.19 8.55 14.54
CA GLU A 79 -11.94 8.73 15.79
C GLU A 79 -11.41 9.89 16.65
N ASN A 80 -10.12 10.24 16.51
CA ASN A 80 -9.50 11.29 17.31
C ASN A 80 -9.79 12.70 16.76
N PHE A 81 -10.20 12.82 15.49
CA PHE A 81 -10.50 14.10 14.84
C PHE A 81 -11.91 14.64 15.14
N GLY A 82 -12.74 13.88 15.86
CA GLY A 82 -14.12 14.25 16.19
C GLY A 82 -15.13 13.74 15.16
N THR A 83 -16.25 14.45 15.00
CA THR A 83 -17.28 14.05 14.01
C THR A 83 -16.83 14.37 12.59
N LYS A 84 -17.28 13.55 11.63
CA LYS A 84 -16.93 13.69 10.20
C LYS A 84 -17.21 15.10 9.65
N ASP A 85 -18.32 15.71 10.05
CA ASP A 85 -18.69 17.08 9.63
C ASP A 85 -17.72 18.15 10.11
N SER A 86 -16.87 17.83 11.09
CA SER A 86 -15.89 18.74 11.65
C SER A 86 -14.50 18.59 11.03
N PHE A 87 -14.29 17.61 10.14
CA PHE A 87 -12.98 17.35 9.55
C PHE A 87 -12.52 18.55 8.70
N PRO A 88 -11.28 19.03 8.90
CA PRO A 88 -10.70 20.06 8.05
C PRO A 88 -10.66 19.62 6.59
N LYS A 89 -11.05 20.50 5.67
CA LYS A 89 -11.04 20.18 4.24
C LYS A 89 -9.62 20.19 3.67
N THR A 90 -8.76 21.03 4.21
CA THR A 90 -7.37 21.16 3.75
C THR A 90 -6.38 20.94 4.89
N LEU A 91 -5.13 20.60 4.55
CA LEU A 91 -4.05 20.50 5.54
C LEU A 91 -3.83 21.83 6.28
N GLU A 92 -4.02 22.96 5.60
CA GLU A 92 -3.87 24.28 6.21
C GLU A 92 -4.97 24.59 7.22
N GLU A 93 -6.21 24.15 6.96
CA GLU A 93 -7.27 24.18 7.97
C GLU A 93 -6.96 23.22 9.13
N ALA A 94 -6.40 22.04 8.85
CA ALA A 94 -6.01 21.09 9.89
C ALA A 94 -4.93 21.66 10.82
N LYS A 95 -3.90 22.30 10.28
CA LYS A 95 -2.83 22.97 11.04
C LYS A 95 -3.32 24.16 11.86
N LYS A 96 -4.44 24.80 11.47
CA LYS A 96 -5.06 25.87 12.26
C LYS A 96 -5.92 25.32 13.40
N LYS A 97 -6.55 24.16 13.19
CA LYS A 97 -7.46 23.53 14.15
C LYS A 97 -6.73 22.67 15.19
N TYR A 98 -5.66 21.99 14.80
CA TYR A 98 -4.91 21.06 15.63
C TYR A 98 -3.43 21.45 15.70
N ASP A 99 -2.80 21.22 16.84
CA ASP A 99 -1.37 21.45 16.97
C ASP A 99 -0.52 20.38 16.23
N ALA A 100 0.76 20.67 16.06
CA ALA A 100 1.67 19.79 15.33
C ALA A 100 1.84 18.41 15.99
N LYS A 101 1.76 18.33 17.32
CA LYS A 101 1.89 17.05 18.04
C LYS A 101 0.67 16.18 17.74
N PHE A 102 -0.51 16.76 17.78
CA PHE A 102 -1.76 16.07 17.45
C PHE A 102 -1.70 15.52 16.02
N LEU A 103 -1.33 16.33 15.03
CA LEU A 103 -1.25 15.86 13.63
C LEU A 103 -0.17 14.79 13.44
N ASN A 104 0.96 14.89 14.16
CA ASN A 104 2.02 13.89 14.10
C ASN A 104 1.59 12.54 14.70
N ASP A 105 0.77 12.56 15.75
CA ASP A 105 0.34 11.36 16.47
C ASP A 105 -0.93 10.72 15.88
N ASN A 106 -1.72 11.48 15.13
CA ASN A 106 -3.02 11.03 14.60
C ASN A 106 -3.05 10.94 13.06
N GLY A 107 -1.98 11.38 12.39
CA GLY A 107 -1.81 11.20 10.96
C GLY A 107 -2.52 12.24 10.08
N ILE A 108 -2.06 12.34 8.84
CA ILE A 108 -2.43 13.36 7.85
C ILE A 108 -2.67 12.76 6.45
N LEU A 109 -2.81 11.44 6.35
CA LEU A 109 -2.87 10.69 5.09
C LEU A 109 -3.83 11.30 4.04
N PRO A 110 -5.10 11.64 4.34
CA PRO A 110 -6.03 12.19 3.34
C PRO A 110 -5.48 13.45 2.66
N TRP A 111 -4.94 14.38 3.44
CA TRP A 111 -4.40 15.62 2.89
C TRP A 111 -3.07 15.42 2.17
N TYR A 112 -2.27 14.44 2.61
CA TYR A 112 -1.02 14.12 1.94
C TYR A 112 -1.24 13.48 0.56
N ILE A 113 -2.28 12.66 0.40
CA ILE A 113 -2.71 12.13 -0.92
C ILE A 113 -3.04 13.29 -1.88
N GLU A 114 -3.75 14.32 -1.42
CA GLU A 114 -4.08 15.48 -2.25
C GLU A 114 -2.84 16.30 -2.66
N ASP A 115 -1.88 16.47 -1.75
CA ASP A 115 -0.59 17.11 -2.04
C ASP A 115 0.22 16.30 -3.08
N MET A 116 0.29 14.98 -2.92
CA MET A 116 0.92 14.07 -3.88
C MET A 116 0.24 14.14 -5.25
N MET A 117 -1.09 14.27 -5.30
CA MET A 117 -1.83 14.46 -6.54
C MET A 117 -1.48 15.76 -7.25
N ALA A 118 -1.33 16.87 -6.51
CA ALA A 118 -0.92 18.14 -7.08
C ALA A 118 0.51 18.05 -7.67
N LYS A 119 1.44 17.41 -6.94
CA LYS A 119 2.81 17.18 -7.39
C LYS A 119 2.86 16.29 -8.64
N LEU A 120 2.15 15.16 -8.64
CA LEU A 120 2.12 14.25 -9.79
C LEU A 120 1.52 14.93 -11.03
N THR A 121 0.45 15.71 -10.85
CA THR A 121 -0.14 16.51 -11.93
C THR A 121 0.86 17.50 -12.52
N LYS A 122 1.64 18.18 -11.66
CA LYS A 122 2.70 19.09 -12.09
C LYS A 122 3.80 18.35 -12.87
N ALA A 123 4.27 17.21 -12.35
CA ALA A 123 5.29 16.40 -13.01
C ALA A 123 4.85 15.94 -14.40
N PHE A 124 3.58 15.56 -14.57
CA PHE A 124 3.01 15.28 -15.90
C PHE A 124 3.02 16.51 -16.81
N LYS A 125 2.59 17.69 -16.33
CA LYS A 125 2.60 18.94 -17.13
C LYS A 125 4.00 19.27 -17.65
N GLU A 126 5.00 19.10 -16.79
CA GLU A 126 6.41 19.36 -17.10
C GLU A 126 7.07 18.22 -17.88
N LYS A 127 6.36 17.10 -18.07
CA LYS A 127 6.84 15.88 -18.72
C LYS A 127 8.14 15.35 -18.08
N ASN A 128 8.30 15.55 -16.77
CA ASN A 128 9.45 15.08 -16.02
C ASN A 128 9.31 13.58 -15.72
N ARG A 129 9.86 12.73 -16.58
CA ARG A 129 9.75 11.26 -16.47
C ARG A 129 10.11 10.74 -15.08
N ALA A 130 11.25 11.14 -14.53
CA ALA A 130 11.73 10.59 -13.26
C ALA A 130 10.77 10.95 -12.10
N GLU A 131 10.30 12.19 -12.07
CA GLU A 131 9.39 12.67 -11.05
C GLU A 131 7.98 12.06 -11.19
N ILE A 132 7.49 11.85 -12.42
CA ILE A 132 6.23 11.12 -12.67
C ILE A 132 6.31 9.72 -12.06
N LEU A 133 7.38 8.97 -12.35
CA LEU A 133 7.52 7.58 -11.89
C LEU A 133 7.61 7.51 -10.36
N PHE A 134 8.44 8.36 -9.75
CA PHE A 134 8.62 8.39 -8.30
C PHE A 134 7.34 8.80 -7.57
N LEU A 135 6.72 9.91 -7.97
CA LEU A 135 5.49 10.40 -7.33
C LEU A 135 4.32 9.45 -7.56
N ALA A 136 4.25 8.76 -8.70
CA ALA A 136 3.20 7.78 -8.94
C ALA A 136 3.37 6.55 -8.03
N ALA A 137 4.59 6.02 -7.90
CA ALA A 137 4.85 4.89 -7.01
C ALA A 137 4.53 5.24 -5.55
N ASP A 138 5.00 6.39 -5.08
CA ASP A 138 4.71 6.91 -3.74
C ASP A 138 3.20 7.14 -3.54
N LEU A 139 2.52 7.78 -4.49
CA LEU A 139 1.07 7.99 -4.38
C LEU A 139 0.31 6.65 -4.32
N GLY A 140 0.75 5.64 -5.08
CA GLY A 140 0.19 4.29 -5.01
C GLY A 140 0.38 3.61 -3.66
N HIS A 141 1.49 3.89 -2.97
CA HIS A 141 1.72 3.46 -1.60
C HIS A 141 0.67 4.06 -0.65
N TYR A 142 0.56 5.39 -0.60
CA TYR A 142 -0.38 6.05 0.33
C TYR A 142 -1.86 5.73 0.02
N ILE A 143 -2.22 5.51 -1.25
CA ILE A 143 -3.55 5.01 -1.61
C ILE A 143 -3.73 3.57 -1.12
N GLY A 144 -2.69 2.74 -1.19
CA GLY A 144 -2.67 1.43 -0.55
C GLY A 144 -3.01 1.56 0.94
N ASP A 145 -2.25 2.35 1.69
CA ASP A 145 -2.47 2.59 3.12
C ASP A 145 -3.90 3.05 3.43
N ALA A 146 -4.47 3.93 2.61
CA ALA A 146 -5.85 4.38 2.74
C ALA A 146 -6.92 3.28 2.55
N HIS A 147 -6.53 2.10 2.05
CA HIS A 147 -7.37 0.90 1.96
C HIS A 147 -7.09 -0.13 3.06
N MET A 148 -6.20 0.16 4.01
CA MET A 148 -5.98 -0.66 5.20
C MET A 148 -6.89 -0.15 6.33
N PRO A 149 -7.90 -0.93 6.81
CA PRO A 149 -8.87 -0.43 7.79
C PRO A 149 -8.25 0.16 9.07
N LEU A 150 -7.19 -0.45 9.59
CA LEU A 150 -6.51 0.01 10.81
C LEU A 150 -5.54 1.18 10.58
N HIS A 151 -5.24 1.58 9.33
CA HIS A 151 -4.58 2.87 9.06
C HIS A 151 -5.57 4.03 9.12
N THR A 152 -6.87 3.75 9.28
CA THR A 152 -7.91 4.76 9.44
C THR A 152 -8.47 4.81 10.86
N SER A 153 -7.85 4.11 11.83
CA SER A 153 -8.39 3.94 13.18
C SER A 153 -7.32 4.12 14.25
N ALA A 154 -7.68 4.86 15.31
CA ALA A 154 -6.88 4.99 16.53
C ALA A 154 -6.57 3.63 17.19
N ASN A 155 -7.38 2.60 16.93
CA ASN A 155 -7.11 1.22 17.36
C ASN A 155 -6.21 0.47 16.36
N HIS A 156 -5.17 1.18 15.89
CA HIS A 156 -4.27 0.81 14.79
C HIS A 156 -3.69 -0.61 14.83
N ASP A 157 -3.33 -1.08 16.02
CA ASP A 157 -2.80 -2.43 16.26
C ASP A 157 -3.69 -3.23 17.20
N GLY A 158 -4.97 -2.86 17.37
CA GLY A 158 -5.84 -3.53 18.33
C GLY A 158 -5.44 -3.26 19.80
N GLN A 159 -4.59 -2.27 20.05
CA GLN A 159 -4.06 -1.94 21.37
C GLN A 159 -5.10 -1.41 22.34
N LEU A 160 -6.24 -0.91 21.83
CA LEU A 160 -7.37 -0.41 22.63
C LEU A 160 -8.43 -1.50 22.90
N SER A 161 -8.28 -2.70 22.32
CA SER A 161 -9.25 -3.80 22.43
C SER A 161 -8.61 -5.18 22.74
N ASP A 162 -7.36 -5.20 23.21
CA ASP A 162 -6.55 -6.39 23.54
C ASP A 162 -6.34 -7.35 22.37
N GLN A 163 -5.97 -6.79 21.21
CA GLN A 163 -5.75 -7.52 19.95
C GLN A 163 -4.39 -7.17 19.32
N LYS A 164 -3.42 -6.72 20.14
CA LYS A 164 -2.06 -6.35 19.72
C LYS A 164 -1.47 -7.33 18.70
N GLY A 165 -0.91 -6.79 17.62
CA GLY A 165 -0.36 -7.52 16.48
C GLY A 165 -1.34 -7.72 15.32
N ILE A 166 -2.63 -7.37 15.46
CA ILE A 166 -3.63 -7.55 14.38
C ILE A 166 -3.28 -6.71 13.13
N HIS A 167 -2.60 -5.58 13.31
CA HIS A 167 -2.15 -4.73 12.21
C HIS A 167 -1.26 -5.50 11.23
N SER A 168 -0.13 -5.99 11.73
CA SER A 168 0.85 -6.74 10.94
C SER A 168 0.28 -8.07 10.43
N LEU A 169 -0.61 -8.70 11.20
CA LEU A 169 -1.31 -9.90 10.74
C LEU A 169 -2.13 -9.60 9.48
N TRP A 170 -2.95 -8.55 9.49
CA TRP A 170 -3.83 -8.21 8.37
C TRP A 170 -3.05 -7.71 7.15
N GLU A 171 -2.13 -6.76 7.34
CA GLU A 171 -1.49 -6.06 6.21
C GLU A 171 -0.30 -6.82 5.61
N SER A 172 0.37 -7.67 6.39
CA SER A 172 1.57 -8.39 5.95
C SER A 172 1.29 -9.88 5.85
N ARG A 173 0.91 -10.51 6.96
CA ARG A 173 0.87 -11.98 7.02
C ARG A 173 -0.22 -12.58 6.14
N LEU A 174 -1.41 -11.97 6.09
CA LEU A 174 -2.49 -12.47 5.21
C LEU A 174 -2.11 -12.35 3.72
N PRO A 175 -1.66 -11.19 3.20
CA PRO A 175 -1.17 -11.11 1.82
C PRO A 175 -0.02 -12.06 1.50
N GLU A 176 0.98 -12.19 2.37
CA GLU A 176 2.11 -13.13 2.17
C GLU A 176 1.65 -14.58 1.95
N LEU A 177 0.66 -15.02 2.72
CA LEU A 177 0.14 -16.38 2.65
C LEU A 177 -0.85 -16.60 1.49
N PHE A 178 -1.70 -15.60 1.21
CA PHE A 178 -2.91 -15.82 0.41
C PHE A 178 -2.99 -15.02 -0.90
N ALA A 179 -2.14 -13.99 -1.11
CA ALA A 179 -2.26 -13.14 -2.30
C ALA A 179 -2.15 -13.90 -3.63
N LYS A 180 -1.38 -15.01 -3.65
CA LYS A 180 -1.28 -15.93 -4.80
C LYS A 180 -2.63 -16.50 -5.27
N ASN A 181 -3.60 -16.56 -4.36
CA ASN A 181 -4.92 -17.09 -4.63
C ASN A 181 -5.95 -16.01 -4.99
N TYR A 182 -5.63 -14.74 -4.79
CA TYR A 182 -6.54 -13.63 -5.06
C TYR A 182 -6.73 -13.40 -6.57
N ARG A 183 -7.89 -12.85 -6.95
CA ARG A 183 -8.24 -12.42 -8.31
C ARG A 183 -8.29 -10.90 -8.34
N LEU A 184 -7.12 -10.31 -8.59
CA LEU A 184 -6.87 -8.88 -8.44
C LEU A 184 -7.07 -8.06 -9.72
N ASN A 185 -7.82 -8.61 -10.69
CA ASN A 185 -8.27 -7.82 -11.83
C ASN A 185 -9.34 -6.81 -11.41
N VAL A 186 -9.25 -5.64 -11.99
CA VAL A 186 -10.17 -4.53 -11.76
C VAL A 186 -10.58 -3.90 -13.09
N PRO A 187 -11.69 -3.15 -13.13
CA PRO A 187 -12.02 -2.31 -14.28
C PRO A 187 -10.90 -1.32 -14.61
N GLN A 188 -10.90 -0.84 -15.84
CA GLN A 188 -9.99 0.22 -16.27
C GLN A 188 -10.18 1.48 -15.41
N ALA A 189 -9.09 2.22 -15.19
CA ALA A 189 -9.05 3.46 -14.44
C ALA A 189 -10.10 4.47 -14.93
N VAL A 190 -10.68 5.20 -13.98
CA VAL A 190 -11.67 6.25 -14.25
C VAL A 190 -11.12 7.62 -13.86
N TYR A 191 -11.67 8.66 -14.47
CA TYR A 191 -11.35 10.04 -14.09
C TYR A 191 -12.13 10.44 -12.84
N TYR A 192 -11.46 11.01 -11.84
CA TYR A 192 -12.12 11.67 -10.72
C TYR A 192 -12.29 13.16 -11.01
N GLU A 193 -13.55 13.59 -11.14
CA GLU A 193 -13.91 15.01 -11.28
C GLU A 193 -13.55 15.81 -10.02
N ASP A 194 -13.65 15.16 -8.85
CA ASP A 194 -13.31 15.73 -7.55
C ASP A 194 -12.39 14.76 -6.80
N VAL A 195 -11.10 15.08 -6.80
CA VAL A 195 -10.05 14.32 -6.10
C VAL A 195 -10.24 14.36 -4.59
N HIS A 196 -10.70 15.48 -4.05
CA HIS A 196 -10.95 15.62 -2.61
C HIS A 196 -12.07 14.66 -2.20
N LYS A 197 -13.20 14.68 -2.93
CA LYS A 197 -14.31 13.76 -2.69
C LYS A 197 -13.85 12.29 -2.80
N ALA A 198 -13.09 11.94 -3.85
CA ALA A 198 -12.60 10.57 -4.03
C ALA A 198 -11.71 10.10 -2.86
N THR A 199 -10.82 10.97 -2.37
CA THR A 199 -9.96 10.68 -1.21
C THR A 199 -10.79 10.43 0.05
N TRP A 200 -11.76 11.29 0.35
CA TRP A 200 -12.57 11.13 1.56
C TRP A 200 -13.58 9.98 1.46
N ASP A 201 -14.17 9.72 0.28
CA ASP A 201 -15.01 8.54 0.08
C ASP A 201 -14.24 7.25 0.37
N MET A 202 -13.00 7.15 -0.13
CA MET A 202 -12.10 6.01 0.11
C MET A 202 -11.79 5.84 1.60
N ILE A 203 -11.37 6.90 2.28
CA ILE A 203 -11.04 6.85 3.71
C ILE A 203 -12.26 6.46 4.57
N ASN A 204 -13.45 6.97 4.24
CA ASN A 204 -14.68 6.65 4.94
C ASN A 204 -15.14 5.20 4.71
N ASP A 205 -15.05 4.71 3.47
CA ASP A 205 -15.39 3.34 3.11
C ASP A 205 -14.47 2.35 3.83
N THR A 206 -13.15 2.58 3.78
CA THR A 206 -12.16 1.76 4.49
C THR A 206 -12.37 1.76 6.00
N HIS A 207 -12.61 2.93 6.59
CA HIS A 207 -12.84 3.05 8.04
C HIS A 207 -14.07 2.27 8.51
N SER A 208 -15.11 2.18 7.69
CA SER A 208 -16.32 1.40 8.03
C SER A 208 -16.04 -0.08 8.32
N LEU A 209 -14.91 -0.60 7.83
CA LEU A 209 -14.50 -1.99 8.02
C LEU A 209 -13.74 -2.23 9.33
N ALA A 210 -13.17 -1.20 9.96
CA ALA A 210 -12.28 -1.34 11.11
C ALA A 210 -12.97 -2.04 12.29
N ALA A 211 -14.20 -1.63 12.62
CA ALA A 211 -14.97 -2.24 13.70
C ALA A 211 -15.29 -3.72 13.43
N SER A 212 -15.64 -4.07 12.19
CA SER A 212 -15.93 -5.45 11.80
C SER A 212 -14.68 -6.32 11.85
N LEU A 213 -13.56 -5.84 11.29
CA LEU A 213 -12.26 -6.49 11.35
C LEU A 213 -11.86 -6.83 12.80
N LEU A 214 -11.92 -5.84 13.69
CA LEU A 214 -11.58 -6.02 15.10
C LEU A 214 -12.55 -6.99 15.79
N ALA A 215 -13.86 -6.89 15.53
CA ALA A 215 -14.83 -7.82 16.12
C ALA A 215 -14.60 -9.28 15.68
N ILE A 216 -14.28 -9.49 14.40
CA ILE A 216 -13.97 -10.82 13.85
C ILE A 216 -12.72 -11.40 14.51
N ASP A 217 -11.61 -10.65 14.55
CA ASP A 217 -10.39 -11.12 15.24
C ASP A 217 -10.65 -11.36 16.72
N LYS A 218 -11.38 -10.48 17.42
CA LYS A 218 -11.65 -10.65 18.86
C LYS A 218 -12.42 -11.93 19.13
N LYS A 219 -13.47 -12.20 18.34
CA LYS A 219 -14.27 -13.43 18.43
C LYS A 219 -13.40 -14.65 18.19
N LEU A 220 -12.60 -14.64 17.11
CA LEU A 220 -11.73 -15.75 16.75
C LEU A 220 -10.69 -16.02 17.84
N ARG A 221 -9.96 -14.98 18.26
CA ARG A 221 -8.95 -15.00 19.32
C ARG A 221 -9.49 -15.55 20.63
N THR A 222 -10.68 -15.09 21.05
CA THR A 222 -11.30 -15.55 22.31
C THR A 222 -11.70 -17.02 22.25
N SER A 223 -12.09 -17.52 21.07
CA SER A 223 -12.46 -18.92 20.87
C SER A 223 -11.29 -19.87 20.58
N THR A 224 -10.06 -19.36 20.48
CA THR A 224 -8.88 -20.14 20.08
C THR A 224 -7.88 -20.21 21.24
N PRO A 225 -7.42 -21.40 21.66
CA PRO A 225 -6.35 -21.53 22.64
C PRO A 225 -5.12 -20.73 22.23
N GLU A 226 -4.46 -20.05 23.17
CA GLU A 226 -3.31 -19.16 22.88
C GLU A 226 -2.19 -19.89 22.12
N SER A 227 -1.92 -21.15 22.46
CA SER A 227 -0.95 -22.02 21.78
C SER A 227 -1.27 -22.32 20.31
N LYS A 228 -2.49 -22.01 19.86
CA LYS A 228 -2.91 -22.08 18.46
C LYS A 228 -3.01 -20.71 17.79
N VAL A 229 -3.13 -19.63 18.56
CA VAL A 229 -3.09 -18.25 18.03
C VAL A 229 -1.68 -17.91 17.58
N PHE A 230 -0.69 -18.25 18.40
CA PHE A 230 0.71 -17.91 18.16
C PHE A 230 1.58 -19.15 17.97
N VAL A 231 2.70 -18.96 17.28
CA VAL A 231 3.78 -19.96 17.23
C VAL A 231 4.44 -20.05 18.60
N VAL A 232 4.61 -21.26 19.12
CA VAL A 232 5.32 -21.53 20.38
C VAL A 232 6.61 -22.32 20.13
N ASP A 233 7.62 -22.12 20.97
CA ASP A 233 8.86 -22.90 20.97
C ASP A 233 8.69 -24.25 21.71
N ALA A 234 9.79 -25.01 21.83
CA ALA A 234 9.78 -26.33 22.46
C ALA A 234 9.41 -26.27 23.96
N GLU A 235 9.64 -25.14 24.60
CA GLU A 235 9.30 -24.85 25.98
C GLU A 235 7.87 -24.29 26.15
N GLY A 236 7.12 -24.16 25.06
CA GLY A 236 5.74 -23.66 25.05
C GLY A 236 5.63 -22.13 25.14
N LYS A 237 6.72 -21.39 24.94
CA LYS A 237 6.74 -19.93 24.98
C LYS A 237 6.47 -19.36 23.60
N VAL A 238 5.71 -18.27 23.54
CA VAL A 238 5.39 -17.57 22.30
C VAL A 238 6.67 -17.07 21.61
N VAL A 239 6.87 -17.51 20.38
CA VAL A 239 7.93 -17.07 19.50
C VAL A 239 7.66 -15.63 19.08
N LYS A 240 8.69 -14.79 19.20
CA LYS A 240 8.63 -13.40 18.79
C LYS A 240 9.30 -13.18 17.45
N THR A 241 8.80 -12.20 16.70
CA THR A 241 9.46 -11.69 15.50
C THR A 241 10.73 -10.90 15.88
N LYS A 242 11.53 -10.52 14.89
CA LYS A 242 12.70 -9.64 15.08
C LYS A 242 12.36 -8.28 15.71
N TYR A 243 11.09 -7.88 15.67
CA TYR A 243 10.57 -6.64 16.26
C TYR A 243 9.90 -6.85 17.62
N ASN A 244 10.16 -8.00 18.27
CA ASN A 244 9.64 -8.31 19.61
C ASN A 244 8.09 -8.40 19.69
N THR A 245 7.42 -8.63 18.55
CA THR A 245 5.97 -8.90 18.47
C THR A 245 5.69 -10.39 18.41
N ALA A 246 4.53 -10.85 18.89
CA ALA A 246 4.17 -12.25 18.86
C ALA A 246 3.96 -12.74 17.41
N LYS A 247 4.53 -13.88 17.05
CA LYS A 247 4.37 -14.47 15.72
C LYS A 247 3.07 -15.28 15.65
N PHE A 248 2.13 -14.85 14.81
CA PHE A 248 0.89 -15.60 14.56
C PHE A 248 1.15 -16.93 13.86
N SER A 249 0.34 -17.94 14.19
CA SER A 249 0.35 -19.23 13.50
C SER A 249 -0.34 -19.13 12.13
N ASP A 250 0.05 -20.01 11.20
CA ASP A 250 -0.58 -20.06 9.86
C ASP A 250 -2.01 -20.61 9.93
N GLU A 251 -2.30 -21.49 10.90
CA GLU A 251 -3.65 -21.98 11.16
C GLU A 251 -4.58 -20.84 11.59
N TYR A 252 -4.12 -19.98 12.52
CA TYR A 252 -4.88 -18.80 12.95
C TYR A 252 -5.07 -17.81 11.80
N ALA A 253 -4.00 -17.51 11.05
CA ALA A 253 -4.06 -16.61 9.90
C ALA A 253 -5.03 -17.13 8.82
N ALA A 254 -5.04 -18.42 8.53
CA ALA A 254 -5.97 -19.03 7.57
C ALA A 254 -7.42 -18.94 8.04
N LYS A 255 -7.68 -19.19 9.33
CA LYS A 255 -9.02 -19.08 9.89
C LYS A 255 -9.52 -17.64 9.90
N LEU A 256 -8.65 -16.69 10.28
CA LEU A 256 -8.97 -15.27 10.21
C LEU A 256 -9.27 -14.84 8.77
N ASN A 257 -8.44 -15.20 7.81
CA ASN A 257 -8.66 -14.87 6.39
C ASN A 257 -10.01 -15.39 5.88
N LYS A 258 -10.39 -16.61 6.29
CA LYS A 258 -11.69 -17.19 5.97
C LYS A 258 -12.83 -16.42 6.63
N ASP A 259 -12.71 -16.08 7.92
CA ASP A 259 -13.75 -15.38 8.68
C ASP A 259 -13.90 -13.91 8.22
N LEU A 260 -12.83 -13.30 7.69
CA LEU A 260 -12.85 -12.01 7.00
C LEU A 260 -13.53 -12.05 5.63
N ASN A 261 -13.87 -13.22 5.12
CA ASN A 261 -14.73 -13.43 3.95
C ASN A 261 -14.34 -12.56 2.73
N GLY A 262 -13.05 -12.56 2.38
CA GLY A 262 -12.54 -11.84 1.20
C GLY A 262 -12.27 -10.34 1.42
N MET A 263 -12.35 -9.82 2.66
CA MET A 263 -12.08 -8.41 2.95
C MET A 263 -10.70 -7.94 2.44
N VAL A 264 -9.63 -8.71 2.68
CA VAL A 264 -8.26 -8.34 2.25
C VAL A 264 -8.19 -8.22 0.74
N GLU A 265 -8.66 -9.23 0.01
CA GLU A 265 -8.71 -9.22 -1.46
C GLU A 265 -9.56 -8.05 -1.99
N SER A 266 -10.73 -7.81 -1.39
CA SER A 266 -11.60 -6.70 -1.78
C SER A 266 -10.93 -5.34 -1.61
N GLN A 267 -10.26 -5.10 -0.48
CA GLN A 267 -9.53 -3.86 -0.23
C GLN A 267 -8.34 -3.70 -1.17
N MET A 268 -7.60 -4.77 -1.48
CA MET A 268 -6.54 -4.73 -2.50
C MET A 268 -7.10 -4.34 -3.87
N LYS A 269 -8.25 -4.90 -4.29
CA LYS A 269 -8.88 -4.52 -5.57
C LYS A 269 -9.32 -3.06 -5.59
N LYS A 270 -9.90 -2.55 -4.50
CA LYS A 270 -10.24 -1.12 -4.39
C LYS A 270 -8.99 -0.25 -4.47
N ALA A 271 -7.90 -0.63 -3.77
CA ALA A 271 -6.62 0.06 -3.84
C ALA A 271 -6.06 0.10 -5.27
N ILE A 272 -6.06 -1.02 -5.99
CA ILE A 272 -5.60 -1.10 -7.39
C ILE A 272 -6.41 -0.15 -8.29
N ALA A 273 -7.74 -0.21 -8.19
CA ALA A 273 -8.63 0.62 -9.00
C ALA A 273 -8.46 2.11 -8.68
N ALA A 274 -8.35 2.45 -7.40
CA ALA A 274 -8.10 3.81 -6.95
C ALA A 274 -6.74 4.31 -7.45
N THR A 275 -5.64 3.59 -7.19
CA THR A 275 -4.29 3.98 -7.62
C THR A 275 -4.23 4.26 -9.12
N ALA A 276 -4.77 3.36 -9.94
CA ALA A 276 -4.82 3.57 -11.39
C ALA A 276 -5.64 4.83 -11.77
N SER A 277 -6.77 5.05 -11.09
CA SER A 277 -7.66 6.20 -11.32
C SER A 277 -7.06 7.53 -10.86
N PHE A 278 -6.32 7.57 -9.75
CA PHE A 278 -5.59 8.74 -9.29
C PHE A 278 -4.44 9.09 -10.25
N TRP A 279 -3.64 8.11 -10.70
CA TRP A 279 -2.60 8.34 -11.72
C TRP A 279 -3.18 8.86 -13.03
N TYR A 280 -4.26 8.22 -13.51
CA TYR A 280 -4.97 8.65 -14.72
C TYR A 280 -5.52 10.07 -14.56
N THR A 281 -6.13 10.38 -13.42
CA THR A 281 -6.68 11.70 -13.11
C THR A 281 -5.58 12.77 -13.11
N ALA A 282 -4.42 12.50 -12.52
CA ALA A 282 -3.28 13.43 -12.54
C ALA A 282 -2.81 13.72 -13.98
N TRP A 283 -2.74 12.71 -14.85
CA TRP A 283 -2.38 12.88 -16.26
C TRP A 283 -3.45 13.66 -17.04
N VAL A 284 -4.75 13.40 -16.80
CA VAL A 284 -5.84 14.16 -17.42
C VAL A 284 -5.80 15.62 -17.00
N ASN A 285 -5.65 15.89 -15.70
CA ASN A 285 -5.54 17.24 -15.13
C ASN A 285 -4.27 17.98 -15.61
N ALA A 286 -3.26 17.24 -16.06
CA ALA A 286 -2.07 17.79 -16.70
C ALA A 286 -2.28 18.20 -18.17
N GLY A 287 -3.48 18.01 -18.73
CA GLY A 287 -3.77 18.29 -20.14
C GLY A 287 -3.41 17.14 -21.07
N LYS A 288 -3.35 15.90 -20.56
CA LYS A 288 -3.06 14.67 -21.32
C LYS A 288 -1.75 14.78 -22.15
N PRO A 289 -0.62 15.14 -21.53
CA PRO A 289 0.64 15.27 -22.24
C PRO A 289 1.03 13.95 -22.92
N ASP A 290 1.54 14.05 -24.14
CA ASP A 290 2.09 12.90 -24.87
C ASP A 290 3.34 12.34 -24.16
N LEU A 291 3.21 11.11 -23.63
CA LEU A 291 4.27 10.40 -22.91
C LEU A 291 5.14 9.52 -23.83
N SER A 292 4.75 9.33 -25.10
CA SER A 292 5.47 8.44 -26.03
C SER A 292 6.90 8.89 -26.31
N LYS A 293 7.19 10.19 -26.10
CA LYS A 293 8.51 10.79 -26.27
C LYS A 293 9.39 10.73 -25.01
N LEU A 294 8.87 10.20 -23.91
CA LEU A 294 9.61 10.08 -22.66
C LEU A 294 10.43 8.78 -22.57
N ASP A 295 10.15 7.82 -23.44
CA ASP A 295 10.89 6.56 -23.53
C ASP A 295 11.50 6.38 -24.92
N SER A 296 12.53 5.52 -24.99
CA SER A 296 13.09 5.17 -26.29
C SER A 296 12.15 4.22 -27.04
N TYR A 297 12.22 4.27 -28.36
CA TYR A 297 11.47 3.36 -29.23
C TYR A 297 11.85 1.90 -28.94
N GLU A 298 13.13 1.61 -28.73
CA GLU A 298 13.65 0.27 -28.49
C GLU A 298 13.11 -0.34 -27.19
N LEU A 299 12.99 0.47 -26.12
CA LEU A 299 12.41 0.03 -24.85
C LEU A 299 10.95 -0.36 -25.04
N THR A 300 10.18 0.50 -25.70
CA THR A 300 8.76 0.27 -25.96
C THR A 300 8.53 -0.95 -26.84
N GLN A 301 9.35 -1.14 -27.88
CA GLN A 301 9.26 -2.33 -28.73
C GLN A 301 9.60 -3.61 -27.97
N ARG A 302 10.64 -3.60 -27.13
CA ARG A 302 11.03 -4.76 -26.32
C ARG A 302 9.89 -5.22 -25.41
N ASN A 303 9.18 -4.28 -24.80
CA ASN A 303 8.13 -4.58 -23.82
C ASN A 303 6.75 -4.84 -24.44
N ASN A 304 6.56 -4.57 -25.75
CA ASN A 304 5.24 -4.61 -26.39
C ASN A 304 4.54 -5.98 -26.29
N GLN A 305 5.29 -7.06 -26.54
CA GLN A 305 4.73 -8.41 -26.49
C GLN A 305 4.42 -8.83 -25.05
N ALA A 306 5.32 -8.55 -24.11
CA ALA A 306 5.12 -8.81 -22.69
C ALA A 306 3.85 -8.11 -22.17
N LEU A 307 3.66 -6.81 -22.48
CA LEU A 307 2.46 -6.08 -22.11
C LEU A 307 1.18 -6.77 -22.60
N LYS A 308 1.16 -7.25 -23.85
CA LYS A 308 -0.02 -7.92 -24.42
C LYS A 308 -0.34 -9.23 -23.71
N ASP A 309 0.68 -10.00 -23.34
CA ASP A 309 0.49 -11.29 -22.69
C ASP A 309 0.11 -11.10 -21.21
N ASP A 310 0.77 -10.17 -20.53
CA ASP A 310 0.47 -9.77 -19.16
C ASP A 310 -0.93 -9.16 -19.04
N GLN A 311 -1.40 -8.40 -20.03
CA GLN A 311 -2.77 -7.88 -20.06
C GLN A 311 -3.81 -9.01 -20.12
N LYS A 312 -3.55 -10.11 -20.84
CA LYS A 312 -4.47 -11.26 -20.89
C LYS A 312 -4.54 -11.95 -19.53
N LEU A 313 -3.38 -12.16 -18.89
CA LEU A 313 -3.31 -12.74 -17.54
C LEU A 313 -4.05 -11.86 -16.53
N PHE A 314 -3.81 -10.55 -16.57
CA PHE A 314 -4.50 -9.58 -15.73
C PHE A 314 -6.01 -9.64 -15.96
N GLN A 315 -6.50 -9.69 -17.20
CA GLN A 315 -7.94 -9.81 -17.48
C GLN A 315 -8.58 -11.08 -16.89
N GLN A 316 -7.82 -12.17 -16.77
CA GLN A 316 -8.25 -13.42 -16.14
C GLN A 316 -8.17 -13.39 -14.60
N GLY A 317 -7.66 -12.31 -14.00
CA GLY A 317 -7.51 -12.18 -12.55
C GLY A 317 -6.15 -12.61 -12.01
N TYR A 318 -5.22 -13.03 -12.87
CA TYR A 318 -3.91 -13.53 -12.45
C TYR A 318 -2.84 -12.44 -12.52
N LEU A 319 -2.25 -12.11 -11.37
CA LEU A 319 -1.02 -11.31 -11.28
C LEU A 319 0.24 -12.18 -11.30
N PHE A 320 0.13 -13.42 -10.80
CA PHE A 320 1.23 -14.38 -10.69
C PHE A 320 1.37 -15.12 -12.02
N GLY A 321 2.36 -14.72 -12.80
CA GLY A 321 2.56 -15.16 -14.19
C GLY A 321 3.04 -14.05 -15.13
N MET A 322 2.94 -12.79 -14.70
CA MET A 322 3.48 -11.65 -15.42
C MET A 322 5.02 -11.65 -15.37
N GLN A 323 5.64 -12.14 -16.44
CA GLN A 323 7.09 -12.26 -16.58
C GLN A 323 7.71 -10.90 -16.91
N ASN A 324 7.83 -10.05 -15.90
CA ASN A 324 8.96 -9.12 -15.83
C ASN A 324 9.89 -9.63 -14.72
N GLN A 325 10.69 -10.62 -15.16
CA GLN A 325 11.63 -11.51 -14.45
C GLN A 325 11.07 -12.82 -13.88
N ASN A 326 11.91 -13.86 -14.01
CA ASN A 326 11.74 -15.18 -13.42
C ASN A 326 11.63 -15.02 -11.89
N ASP A 327 10.45 -15.33 -11.34
CA ASP A 327 10.25 -15.55 -9.90
C ASP A 327 11.14 -16.69 -9.38
#